data_AF-A0ABD1DDL3-F1
#
_entry.id   AF-A0ABD1DDL3-F1
#
_cell.length_a   1.000
_cell.length_b   1.000
_cell.length_c   1.000
_cell.angle_alpha   90.00
_cell.angle_beta   90.00
_cell.angle_gamma   90.00
#
_symmetry.space_group_name_H-M   'P 1'
#
loop_
_entity.id
_entity.type
_entity.pdbx_description
1 polymer ?
#
loop_
_entity_poly.entity_id
_entity_poly.type
_entity_poly.pdbx_seq_one_letter_code
_entity_poly.pdbx_strand_id
1 'polypeptide(L)'
;MYMALSSSKHSTYRQYVKTGFVEHLWFIEKEDDHYLIWSQQTVGQLYAGVYTYDSSRRYAFVWTQGNRIAEAPWEIIPIDAEKVLIRSKHLQEYLYAASPFYSDRVFTWRNKKYD
;
A
#
# COMPACT_ATOMS: atom_id res chain seq x y z
N MET A 1 -7.28 -14.09 -2.28
CA MET A 1 -6.11 -13.63 -1.49
C MET A 1 -6.44 -12.26 -0.95
N TYR A 2 -6.09 -11.99 0.30
CA TYR A 2 -6.32 -10.73 0.98
C TYR A 2 -5.02 -9.95 1.15
N MET A 3 -5.12 -8.62 1.22
CA MET A 3 -4.04 -7.77 1.68
C MET A 3 -3.97 -7.83 3.21
N ALA A 4 -2.79 -8.11 3.77
CA ALA A 4 -2.58 -8.36 5.18
C ALA A 4 -1.25 -7.75 5.66
N LEU A 5 -1.10 -7.65 6.98
CA LEU A 5 0.17 -7.26 7.59
C LEU A 5 1.14 -8.45 7.63
N SER A 6 2.40 -8.21 7.32
CA SER A 6 3.46 -9.19 7.58
C SER A 6 3.86 -9.17 9.04
N SER A 7 4.26 -10.33 9.60
CA SER A 7 4.92 -10.39 10.91
C SER A 7 6.29 -9.70 10.88
N SER A 8 6.94 -9.66 9.71
CA SER A 8 8.19 -8.94 9.51
C SER A 8 7.97 -7.43 9.38
N LYS A 9 8.88 -6.65 9.97
CA LYS A 9 8.92 -5.18 9.89
C LYS A 9 10.21 -4.75 9.19
N HIS A 10 10.15 -3.64 8.46
CA HIS A 10 11.34 -2.99 7.91
C HIS A 10 12.04 -2.13 8.97
N SER A 11 11.27 -1.49 9.85
CA SER A 11 11.78 -0.75 11.00
C SER A 11 10.74 -0.72 12.12
N THR A 12 11.06 -0.08 13.24
CA THR A 12 10.17 0.07 14.40
C THR A 12 8.75 0.50 14.03
N TYR A 13 8.64 1.37 13.02
CA TYR A 13 7.38 2.02 12.62
C TYR A 13 6.87 1.62 11.24
N ARG A 14 7.62 0.77 10.51
CA ARG A 14 7.30 0.39 9.13
C ARG A 14 7.07 -1.11 9.06
N GLN A 15 5.81 -1.50 8.96
CA GLN A 15 5.43 -2.90 8.81
C GLN A 15 5.17 -3.20 7.34
N TYR A 16 5.70 -4.31 6.85
CA TYR A 16 5.46 -4.72 5.47
C TYR A 16 4.00 -5.13 5.27
N VAL A 17 3.48 -4.86 4.09
CA VAL A 17 2.19 -5.38 3.63
C VAL A 17 2.44 -6.60 2.74
N LYS A 18 1.59 -7.62 2.87
CA LYS A 18 1.68 -8.87 2.13
C LYS A 18 0.33 -9.34 1.62
N THR A 19 0.32 -10.27 0.69
CA THR A 19 -0.84 -11.11 0.37
C THR A 19 -0.91 -12.31 1.30
N GLY A 20 -2.12 -12.76 1.63
CA GLY A 20 -2.34 -13.97 2.40
C GLY A 20 -3.75 -14.55 2.25
N PHE A 21 -4.00 -15.62 3.00
CA PHE A 21 -5.32 -16.26 3.09
C PHE A 21 -6.11 -15.84 4.34
N VAL A 22 -5.44 -15.20 5.31
CA VAL A 22 -6.07 -14.64 6.50
C VAL A 22 -6.53 -13.22 6.19
N GLU A 23 -7.79 -12.95 6.50
CA GLU A 23 -8.37 -11.63 6.32
C GLU A 23 -7.82 -10.65 7.34
N HIS A 24 -7.41 -9.49 6.85
CA HIS A 24 -7.12 -8.32 7.66
C HIS A 24 -8.09 -7.22 7.21
N LEU A 25 -8.80 -6.64 8.16
CA LEU A 25 -9.73 -5.55 7.88
C LEU A 25 -8.97 -4.23 7.71
N TRP A 26 -9.39 -3.46 6.71
CA TRP A 26 -8.87 -2.15 6.36
C TRP A 26 -10.01 -1.14 6.28
N PHE A 27 -9.85 0.01 6.92
CA PHE A 27 -10.79 1.12 6.81
C PHE A 27 -10.33 2.06 5.71
N ILE A 28 -11.27 2.51 4.89
CA ILE A 28 -11.03 3.51 3.87
C ILE A 28 -11.73 4.80 4.32
N GLU A 29 -10.93 5.80 4.66
CA GLU A 29 -11.39 7.13 5.01
C GLU A 29 -11.30 8.00 3.77
N LYS A 30 -12.44 8.53 3.31
CA LYS A 30 -12.47 9.48 2.20
C LYS A 30 -12.24 10.89 2.74
N GLU A 31 -11.28 11.57 2.13
CA GLU A 31 -11.05 13.01 2.29
C GLU A 31 -11.41 13.71 0.96
N ASP A 32 -11.37 15.05 0.95
CA ASP A 32 -11.83 15.89 -0.18
C ASP A 32 -11.49 15.31 -1.56
N ASP A 33 -10.21 15.03 -1.79
CA ASP A 33 -9.68 14.61 -3.10
C ASP A 33 -8.84 13.31 -3.05
N HIS A 34 -8.89 12.58 -1.93
CA HIS A 34 -8.07 11.39 -1.71
C HIS A 34 -8.65 10.46 -0.64
N TYR A 35 -7.98 9.35 -0.44
CA TYR A 35 -8.33 8.33 0.53
C TYR A 35 -7.14 7.99 1.41
N LEU A 36 -7.42 7.74 2.69
CA LEU A 36 -6.49 7.10 3.61
C LEU A 36 -6.96 5.67 3.84
N ILE A 37 -6.02 4.73 3.82
CA ILE A 37 -6.30 3.30 4.01
C ILE A 37 -5.63 2.85 5.31
N TRP A 38 -6.44 2.54 6.31
CA TRP A 38 -6.00 2.26 7.67
C TRP A 38 -6.08 0.77 7.98
N SER A 39 -5.03 0.20 8.57
CA SER A 39 -5.09 -1.16 9.12
C SER A 39 -5.79 -1.14 10.47
N GLN A 40 -6.85 -1.95 10.62
CA GLN A 40 -7.52 -2.12 11.91
C GLN A 40 -6.62 -2.80 12.96
N GLN A 41 -5.60 -3.55 12.54
CA GLN A 41 -4.73 -4.31 13.44
C GLN A 41 -3.70 -3.43 14.15
N THR A 42 -3.36 -2.28 13.58
CA THR A 42 -2.29 -1.40 14.11
C THR A 42 -2.70 0.07 14.20
N VAL A 43 -3.92 0.42 13.80
CA VAL A 43 -4.38 1.80 13.56
C VAL A 43 -3.41 2.62 12.69
N GLY A 44 -2.60 1.94 11.87
CA GLY A 44 -1.58 2.53 11.02
C GLY A 44 -2.05 2.71 9.57
N GLN A 45 -1.43 3.64 8.85
CA GLN A 45 -1.81 3.96 7.46
C GLN A 45 -0.97 3.19 6.46
N LEU A 46 -1.62 2.63 5.43
CA LEU A 46 -0.97 2.15 4.23
C LEU A 46 -0.36 3.33 3.48
N TYR A 47 0.91 3.22 3.09
CA TYR A 47 1.59 4.23 2.29
C TYR A 47 2.57 3.60 1.31
N ALA A 48 2.86 4.33 0.24
CA ALA A 48 3.89 3.97 -0.72
C ALA A 48 5.26 4.40 -0.17
N GLY A 49 6.13 3.45 0.15
CA GLY A 49 7.39 3.76 0.85
C GLY A 49 8.54 4.07 -0.07
N VAL A 50 9.43 5.00 0.29
CA VAL A 50 10.60 5.35 -0.54
C VAL A 50 11.61 4.22 -0.79
N TYR A 51 11.46 3.06 -0.13
CA TYR A 51 12.34 1.90 -0.27
C TYR A 51 11.95 1.03 -1.46
N THR A 52 12.91 0.79 -2.36
CA THR A 52 12.73 0.02 -3.58
C THR A 52 13.08 -1.44 -3.35
N TYR A 53 12.26 -2.36 -3.85
CA TYR A 53 12.64 -3.77 -3.92
C TYR A 53 13.57 -4.02 -5.10
N ASP A 54 13.27 -3.39 -6.24
CA ASP A 54 14.12 -3.40 -7.43
C ASP A 54 13.87 -2.15 -8.30
N SER A 55 14.32 -2.21 -9.56
CA SER A 55 14.23 -1.09 -10.49
C SER A 55 12.80 -0.68 -10.89
N SER A 56 11.81 -1.55 -10.73
CA SER A 56 10.42 -1.30 -11.12
C SER A 56 9.42 -1.37 -9.96
N ARG A 57 9.88 -1.78 -8.76
CA ARG A 57 9.00 -2.07 -7.63
C ARG A 57 9.46 -1.39 -6.37
N ARG A 58 8.47 -0.86 -5.65
CA ARG A 58 8.65 -0.15 -4.40
C ARG A 58 7.75 -0.76 -3.34
N TYR A 59 8.24 -0.89 -2.12
CA TYR A 59 7.43 -1.52 -1.07
C TYR A 59 6.27 -0.61 -0.66
N ALA A 60 5.10 -1.22 -0.48
CA ALA A 60 4.04 -0.63 0.32
C ALA A 60 4.20 -1.08 1.78
N PHE A 61 3.96 -0.15 2.70
CA PHE A 61 4.08 -0.39 4.13
C PHE A 61 2.87 0.12 4.87
N VAL A 62 2.73 -0.31 6.11
CA VAL A 62 1.91 0.37 7.10
C VAL A 62 2.81 1.17 8.05
N TRP A 63 2.49 2.45 8.24
CA TRP A 63 3.09 3.32 9.24
C TRP A 63 2.36 3.14 10.58
N THR A 64 3.01 2.48 11.54
CA THR A 64 2.34 1.98 12.74
C THR A 64 2.29 2.98 13.91
N GLN A 65 2.73 4.23 13.73
CA GLN A 65 2.63 5.24 14.81
C GLN A 65 1.24 5.87 14.93
N GLY A 66 0.35 5.64 13.96
CA GLY A 66 -1.03 6.13 13.98
C GLY A 66 -1.20 7.62 13.63
N ASN A 67 -0.12 8.40 13.57
CA ASN A 67 -0.16 9.74 13.02
C ASN A 67 -0.21 9.72 11.48
N ARG A 68 -0.84 10.75 10.90
CA ARG A 68 -0.85 11.00 9.45
C ARG A 68 0.54 11.31 8.91
N ILE A 69 0.81 10.78 7.72
CA ILE A 69 2.06 11.01 6.99
C ILE A 69 1.76 11.42 5.55
N ALA A 70 2.66 12.19 4.95
CA ALA A 70 2.45 12.81 3.63
C ALA A 70 2.41 11.78 2.48
N GLU A 71 2.94 10.58 2.70
CA GLU A 71 3.03 9.50 1.71
C GLU A 71 1.80 8.57 1.71
N ALA A 72 0.91 8.70 2.70
CA ALA A 72 -0.28 7.87 2.87
C ALA A 72 -1.49 8.20 1.96
N PRO A 73 -1.64 9.41 1.38
CA PRO A 73 -2.76 9.69 0.47
C PRO A 73 -2.79 8.81 -0.80
N TRP A 74 -3.95 8.20 -1.05
CA TRP A 74 -4.24 7.39 -2.23
C TRP A 74 -5.40 7.97 -3.05
N GLU A 75 -5.38 7.76 -4.35
CA GLU A 75 -6.54 7.87 -5.23
C GLU A 75 -7.09 6.47 -5.49
N ILE A 76 -8.42 6.31 -5.37
CA ILE A 76 -9.13 5.09 -5.76
C ILE A 76 -9.89 5.40 -7.04
N ILE A 77 -9.44 4.82 -8.14
CA ILE A 77 -9.92 5.08 -9.50
C ILE A 77 -10.77 3.89 -9.95
N PRO A 78 -12.09 4.03 -10.11
CA PRO A 78 -12.93 2.94 -10.59
C PRO A 78 -12.58 2.59 -12.04
N ILE A 79 -12.42 1.30 -12.32
CA ILE A 79 -12.30 0.75 -13.68
C ILE A 79 -13.69 0.32 -14.17
N ASP A 80 -14.40 -0.40 -13.30
CA ASP A 80 -15.77 -0.87 -13.51
C ASP A 80 -16.47 -0.98 -12.13
N ALA A 81 -17.65 -1.63 -12.08
CA ALA A 81 -18.43 -1.75 -10.85
C ALA A 81 -17.74 -2.57 -9.73
N GLU A 82 -16.79 -3.43 -10.07
CA GLU A 82 -16.15 -4.37 -9.14
C GLU A 82 -14.65 -4.11 -8.97
N LYS A 83 -14.03 -3.33 -9.85
CA LYS A 83 -12.59 -3.15 -9.91
C LYS A 83 -12.19 -1.69 -9.80
N VAL A 84 -11.11 -1.48 -9.05
CA VAL A 84 -10.48 -0.19 -8.85
C VAL A 84 -8.97 -0.28 -9.05
N LEU A 85 -8.36 0.81 -9.46
CA LEU A 85 -6.93 1.06 -9.30
C LEU A 85 -6.72 1.90 -8.06
N ILE A 86 -5.64 1.63 -7.33
CA ILE A 86 -5.23 2.42 -6.17
C ILE A 86 -3.89 3.08 -6.53
N ARG A 87 -3.87 4.40 -6.66
CA ARG A 87 -2.68 5.18 -7.08
C ARG A 87 -2.19 6.05 -5.93
N SER A 88 -0.90 5.97 -5.59
CA SER A 88 -0.31 6.87 -4.60
C SER A 88 -0.32 8.28 -5.13
N LYS A 89 -0.84 9.25 -4.36
CA LYS A 89 -0.75 10.67 -4.76
C LYS A 89 0.66 11.20 -4.66
N HIS A 90 1.42 10.69 -3.69
CA HIS A 90 2.79 11.11 -3.44
C HIS A 90 3.73 10.69 -4.58
N LEU A 91 3.64 9.44 -5.04
CA LEU A 91 4.58 8.89 -6.03
C LEU A 91 3.99 8.71 -7.42
N GLN A 92 2.68 8.87 -7.60
CA GLN A 92 1.98 8.60 -8.86
C GLN A 92 2.15 7.14 -9.34
N GLU A 93 2.40 6.22 -8.40
CA GLU A 93 2.61 4.79 -8.64
C GLU A 93 1.38 3.97 -8.22
N TYR A 94 1.09 2.87 -8.92
CA TYR A 94 -0.09 2.03 -8.64
C TYR A 94 0.24 0.90 -7.68
N LEU A 95 -0.61 0.72 -6.65
CA LEU A 95 -0.53 -0.38 -5.71
C LEU A 95 -0.90 -1.69 -6.41
N TYR A 96 -0.11 -2.73 -6.17
CA TYR A 96 -0.41 -4.07 -6.67
C TYR A 96 0.21 -5.15 -5.79
N ALA A 97 -0.41 -6.32 -5.79
CA ALA A 97 0.14 -7.52 -5.21
C ALA A 97 1.04 -8.25 -6.22
N ALA A 98 2.26 -8.60 -5.82
CA ALA A 98 3.05 -9.51 -6.64
C ALA A 98 2.41 -10.91 -6.67
N SER A 99 2.73 -11.68 -7.71
CA SER A 99 2.39 -13.09 -7.72
C SER A 99 3.10 -13.80 -6.56
N PRO A 100 2.38 -14.64 -5.78
CA PRO A 100 2.91 -15.28 -4.59
C PRO A 100 4.08 -16.23 -4.89
N PHE A 101 4.26 -16.65 -6.14
CA PHE A 101 5.42 -17.44 -6.58
C PHE A 101 6.74 -16.65 -6.53
N TYR A 102 6.69 -15.32 -6.61
CA TYR A 102 7.88 -14.46 -6.61
C TYR A 102 8.04 -13.66 -5.33
N SER A 103 6.93 -13.23 -4.74
CA SER A 103 6.93 -12.50 -3.48
C SER A 103 5.52 -12.47 -2.91
N ASP A 104 5.42 -12.59 -1.59
CA ASP A 104 4.17 -12.34 -0.87
C ASP A 104 3.93 -10.84 -0.64
N ARG A 105 4.84 -9.94 -1.04
CA ARG A 105 4.76 -8.52 -0.69
C ARG A 105 3.84 -7.73 -1.63
N VAL A 106 3.25 -6.69 -1.06
CA VAL A 106 2.52 -5.67 -1.81
C VAL A 106 3.46 -4.53 -2.14
N PHE A 107 3.36 -4.05 -3.37
CA PHE A 107 4.26 -3.05 -3.93
C PHE A 107 3.47 -1.91 -4.57
N THR A 108 4.16 -0.83 -4.86
CA THR A 108 3.78 0.11 -5.91
C THR A 108 4.67 -0.07 -7.14
N TRP A 109 4.08 0.09 -8.32
CA TRP A 109 4.79 -0.04 -9.60
C TRP A 109 5.39 1.28 -10.04
N ARG A 110 6.72 1.32 -10.12
CA ARG A 110 7.50 2.47 -10.57
C ARG A 110 7.42 2.55 -12.09
N ASN A 111 6.61 3.45 -12.61
CA ASN A 111 6.58 3.70 -14.04
C ASN A 111 7.85 4.47 -14.43
N LYS A 112 8.79 3.81 -15.12
CA LYS A 112 10.02 4.45 -15.65
C LYS A 112 9.75 5.36 -16.86
N LYS A 113 8.63 6.06 -16.93
CA LYS A 113 8.38 7.02 -18.01
C LYS A 113 8.55 8.45 -17.50
N TYR A 114 9.60 9.08 -18.05
CA TYR A 114 10.06 10.47 -17.98
C TYR A 114 11.03 10.81 -16.82
N ASP A 115 12.28 10.38 -16.98
CA ASP A 115 13.44 11.27 -16.77
C ASP A 115 13.74 11.98 -18.11
#